data_AF-A0A7Y4TA39-F1
#
_entry.id   AF-A0A7Y4TA39-F1
#
_cell.length_a   1.000
_cell.length_b   1.000
_cell.length_c   1.000
_cell.angle_alpha   90.00
_cell.angle_beta   90.00
_cell.angle_gamma   90.00
#
_symmetry.space_group_name_H-M   'P 1'
#
loop_
_entity.id
_entity.type
_entity.pdbx_description
1 polymer ?
#
loop_
_entity_poly.entity_id
_entity_poly.type
_entity_poly.pdbx_seq_one_letter_code
_entity_poly.pdbx_strand_id
1 'polypeptide(L)' 'RQPPEGSYRQSCRNLAVERGTLKAECQDATGAWKETSIGLRDCRGAPDISNTNGTLTCVAPPGAGQTP' A
#
# COMPACT_ATOMS: atom_id res chain seq x y z
N ARG A 1 9.15 7.48 -11.65
CA ARG A 1 9.23 6.15 -11.01
C ARG A 1 7.82 5.61 -10.94
N GLN A 2 7.57 4.43 -11.50
CA GLN A 2 6.22 3.86 -11.45
C GLN A 2 5.97 3.23 -10.08
N PRO A 3 4.75 3.38 -9.54
CA PRO A 3 4.35 2.72 -8.31
C PRO A 3 4.27 1.20 -8.55
N PRO A 4 4.64 0.37 -7.55
CA PRO A 4 4.59 -1.08 -7.69
C PRO A 4 3.17 -1.57 -8.01
N GLU A 5 3.06 -2.71 -8.67
CA GLU A 5 1.75 -3.32 -8.88
C GLU A 5 1.11 -3.75 -7.56
N GLY A 6 -0.22 -3.67 -7.52
CA GLY A 6 -0.97 -4.27 -6.42
C GLY A 6 -2.43 -3.83 -6.34
N SER A 7 -3.17 -4.49 -5.45
CA SER A 7 -4.62 -4.34 -5.25
C SER A 7 -5.04 -2.89 -4.93
N TYR A 8 -4.19 -2.16 -4.21
CA TYR A 8 -4.41 -0.75 -3.88
C TYR A 8 -4.67 0.12 -5.12
N ARG A 9 -4.14 -0.21 -6.30
CA ARG A 9 -4.32 0.58 -7.53
C ARG A 9 -5.78 0.64 -8.00
N GLN A 10 -6.63 -0.30 -7.55
CA GLN A 10 -8.06 -0.32 -7.89
C GLN A 10 -8.87 0.69 -7.06
N SER A 11 -8.42 0.97 -5.84
CA SER A 11 -9.12 1.83 -4.88
C SER A 11 -8.31 3.07 -4.47
N CYS A 12 -7.16 3.32 -5.10
CA CYS A 12 -6.28 4.44 -4.84
C CYS A 12 -5.90 5.18 -6.14
N ARG A 13 -5.71 6.49 -6.03
CA ARG A 13 -5.30 7.42 -7.10
C ARG A 13 -4.10 8.27 -6.66
N ASN A 14 -3.60 9.12 -7.55
CA ASN A 14 -2.45 10.01 -7.27
C ASN A 14 -1.22 9.25 -6.73
N LEU A 15 -0.90 8.13 -7.36
CA LEU A 15 0.20 7.26 -6.95
C LEU A 15 1.56 7.88 -7.31
N ALA A 16 2.37 8.20 -6.30
CA ALA A 16 3.69 8.80 -6.47
C ALA A 16 4.71 8.09 -5.59
N VAL A 17 5.86 7.70 -6.15
CA VAL A 17 6.95 7.09 -5.39
C VAL A 17 8.09 8.07 -5.22
N GLU A 18 8.38 8.43 -3.97
CA GLU A 18 9.36 9.44 -3.62
C GLU A 18 10.30 8.92 -2.52
N ARG A 19 11.60 8.85 -2.83
CA ARG A 19 12.66 8.34 -1.91
C ARG A 19 12.43 6.94 -1.30
N GLY A 20 11.57 6.13 -1.92
CA GLY A 20 11.21 4.80 -1.40
C GLY A 20 9.96 4.81 -0.52
N THR A 21 9.26 5.92 -0.47
CA THR A 21 7.92 6.04 0.10
C THR A 21 6.92 6.13 -1.05
N LEU A 22 5.93 5.26 -1.07
CA LEU A 22 4.78 5.36 -1.97
C LEU A 22 3.74 6.24 -1.29
N LYS A 23 3.37 7.33 -1.96
CA LYS A 23 2.27 8.23 -1.60
C LYS A 23 1.09 7.95 -2.54
N ALA A 24 -0.11 7.92 -2.00
CA ALA A 24 -1.34 7.71 -2.75
C ALA A 24 -2.53 8.35 -2.01
N GLU A 25 -3.60 8.66 -2.74
CA GLU A 25 -4.91 8.89 -2.15
C GLU A 25 -5.73 7.62 -2.27
N CYS A 26 -6.11 7.02 -1.15
CA CYS A 26 -6.89 5.80 -1.11
C CYS A 26 -8.30 6.08 -0.62
N GLN A 27 -9.29 5.44 -1.24
CA GLN A 27 -10.67 5.55 -0.81
C GLN A 27 -10.90 4.68 0.43
N ASP A 28 -11.53 5.23 1.47
CA ASP A 28 -11.94 4.45 2.66
C ASP A 28 -13.33 3.81 2.47
N ALA A 29 -13.77 3.00 3.43
CA ALA A 29 -15.05 2.27 3.35
C ALA A 29 -16.29 3.19 3.24
N THR A 30 -16.19 4.44 3.66
CA THR A 30 -17.23 5.47 3.52
C THR A 30 -17.23 6.14 2.14
N GLY A 31 -16.21 5.88 1.32
CA GLY A 31 -16.05 6.49 0.00
C GLY A 31 -15.24 7.78 0.00
N ALA A 32 -14.74 8.26 1.15
CA ALA A 32 -13.88 9.44 1.19
C ALA A 32 -12.44 9.10 0.77
N TRP A 33 -11.77 10.06 0.13
CA TRP A 33 -10.39 9.91 -0.32
C TRP A 33 -9.45 10.42 0.77
N LYS A 34 -8.54 9.57 1.21
CA LYS A 34 -7.57 9.89 2.26
C LYS A 34 -6.16 9.78 1.70
N GLU A 35 -5.37 10.81 1.94
CA GLU A 35 -3.95 10.77 1.61
C GLU A 35 -3.24 9.80 2.56
N THR A 36 -2.49 8.89 1.98
CA THR A 36 -1.78 7.83 2.69
C THR A 36 -0.41 7.61 2.07
N SER A 37 0.51 7.13 2.88
CA SER A 37 1.88 6.90 2.45
C SER A 37 2.47 5.71 3.16
N ILE A 38 3.19 4.87 2.43
CA ILE A 38 3.85 3.69 2.97
C ILE A 38 5.32 3.62 2.55
N GLY A 39 6.18 3.21 3.48
CA GLY A 39 7.58 2.94 3.19
C GLY A 39 7.72 1.63 2.43
N LEU A 40 8.05 1.68 1.13
CA LEU A 40 8.31 0.47 0.34
C LEU A 40 9.49 -0.35 0.87
N ARG A 41 10.35 0.28 1.68
CA ARG A 41 11.46 -0.40 2.38
C ARG A 41 10.98 -1.34 3.47
N ASP A 42 9.88 -1.02 4.13
CA ASP A 42 9.25 -1.85 5.17
C ASP A 42 8.52 -3.03 4.52
N CYS A 43 7.95 -2.77 3.34
CA CYS A 43 7.28 -3.75 2.49
C CYS A 43 8.21 -4.58 1.63
N ARG A 44 9.51 -4.61 1.95
CA ARG A 44 10.50 -5.31 1.14
C ARG A 44 10.29 -6.82 1.28
N GLY A 45 9.68 -7.43 0.25
CA GLY A 45 9.27 -8.83 0.27
C GLY A 45 7.76 -9.05 0.38
N ALA A 46 6.97 -7.97 0.52
CA ALA A 46 5.53 -8.05 0.34
C ALA A 46 5.20 -8.31 -1.14
N PRO A 47 4.46 -9.38 -1.47
CA PRO A 47 4.02 -9.65 -2.84
C PRO A 47 3.02 -8.62 -3.37
N ASP A 48 2.29 -7.93 -2.48
CA ASP A 48 1.23 -7.01 -2.84
C ASP A 48 1.10 -5.86 -1.84
N ILE A 49 0.55 -4.73 -2.30
CA ILE A 49 0.12 -3.62 -1.44
C ILE A 49 -1.40 -3.52 -1.58
N SER A 50 -2.09 -3.49 -0.45
CA SER A 50 -3.53 -3.38 -0.41
C SER A 50 -3.96 -2.09 0.31
N ASN A 51 -5.20 -1.67 0.06
CA ASN A 51 -5.80 -0.54 0.74
C ASN A 51 -6.73 -1.04 1.84
N THR A 52 -6.42 -0.72 3.10
CA THR A 52 -7.25 -1.01 4.27
C THR A 52 -7.89 0.27 4.78
N ASN A 53 -9.18 0.49 4.46
CA ASN A 53 -9.95 1.66 4.92
C ASN A 53 -9.25 3.02 4.66
N GLY A 54 -8.71 3.21 3.46
CA GLY A 54 -8.01 4.45 3.07
C GLY A 54 -6.56 4.51 3.55
N THR A 55 -5.99 3.38 3.98
CA THR A 55 -4.61 3.26 4.44
C THR A 55 -3.88 2.23 3.60
N LEU A 56 -2.71 2.57 3.05
CA LEU A 56 -1.87 1.59 2.37
C LEU A 56 -1.29 0.62 3.38
N THR A 57 -1.43 -0.68 3.10
CA THR A 57 -0.94 -1.77 3.94
C THR A 57 -0.22 -2.77 3.06
N CYS A 58 0.90 -3.29 3.53
CA CYS A 58 1.63 -4.30 2.80
C CYS A 58 1.12 -5.69 3.14
N VAL A 59 0.81 -6.46 2.10
CA VAL A 59 0.37 -7.83 2.25
C VAL A 59 1.61 -8.64 2.56
N ALA A 60 1.75 -9.09 3.81
CA ALA A 60 2.83 -9.99 4.17
C ALA A 60 2.69 -11.29 3.36
N PRO A 61 3.79 -11.85 2.83
CA PRO A 61 3.73 -13.17 2.21
C PRO A 61 3.26 -14.19 3.26
N PRO A 62 2.43 -15.18 2.87
CA PRO A 62 2.03 -16.25 3.77
C PRO A 62 3.29 -16.99 4.25
N GLY A 63 3.72 -16.71 5.47
CA GLY A 63 4.97 -17.25 6.07
C GLY A 63 5.82 -16.23 6.83
N ALA A 64 5.61 -14.92 6.64
CA ALA A 64 6.26 -13.89 7.43
C ALA A 64 5.44 -13.53 8.67
N GLY A 65 5.43 -14.39 9.70
CA GLY A 65 4.83 -14.00 10.98
C GLY A 65 4.19 -15.09 11.85
N GLN A 66 4.53 -16.36 11.68
CA GLN A 66 4.16 -17.39 12.65
C GLN A 66 5.37 -18.30 12.92
N THR A 67 6.36 -17.79 13.65
CA THR A 67 7.22 -18.67 14.44
C THR A 67 6.65 -18.65 15.85
N PRO A 68 6.12 -19.78 16.37
CA PRO A 68 5.65 -19.87 17.75
C PRO A 68 6.79 -19.65 18.76
#